data_AF-A0A6B3WCK8-F1
#
_entry.id   AF-A0A6B3WCK8-F1
#
_cell.length_a   1.000
_cell.length_b   1.000
_cell.length_c   1.000
_cell.angle_alpha   90.00
_cell.angle_beta   90.00
_cell.angle_gamma   90.00
#
_symmetry.space_group_name_H-M   'P 1'
#
loop_
_entity.id
_entity.type
_entity.pdbx_description
1 polymer ?
#
loop_
_entity_poly.entity_id
_entity_poly.type
_entity_poly.pdbx_seq_one_letter_code
_entity_poly.pdbx_strand_id
1 'polypeptide(L)'
;MKTASIAFLALLLAACATSGPSLVTEEDISAASDHELCLAFKAQQSDAVRAELVRRDLFSSREWRFIDDGQIHIGMDDLAVICSWGDPGREVVNTRTDDGDPDEQVWIYNECPICDEFRVYFRGGEVERWES
;
A
#
# COMPACT_ATOMS: atom_id res chain seq x y z
N MET A 1 38.06 51.57 9.57
CA MET A 1 38.24 50.30 10.30
C MET A 1 36.86 49.69 10.47
N LYS A 2 36.62 48.50 9.92
CA LYS A 2 35.30 47.86 9.82
C LYS A 2 35.13 46.86 10.99
N THR A 3 34.19 47.13 11.88
CA THR A 3 33.61 46.20 12.87
C THR A 3 32.13 46.08 12.50
N ALA A 4 31.40 44.99 12.64
CA ALA A 4 31.67 43.66 13.15
C ALA A 4 30.75 42.70 12.38
N SER A 5 31.33 41.61 11.86
CA SER A 5 30.59 40.37 11.61
C SER A 5 30.41 39.67 12.95
N ILE A 6 29.23 39.09 13.20
CA ILE A 6 28.96 37.84 13.94
C ILE A 6 27.48 37.86 14.39
N ALA A 7 26.85 36.67 14.31
CA ALA A 7 25.56 36.28 14.86
C ALA A 7 24.34 36.35 13.91
N PHE A 8 24.33 35.50 12.89
CA PHE A 8 23.09 35.03 12.26
C PHE A 8 23.27 33.57 11.78
N LEU A 9 23.50 32.64 12.71
CA LEU A 9 23.68 31.23 12.37
C LEU A 9 23.23 30.32 13.52
N ALA A 10 21.96 30.40 13.92
CA ALA A 10 21.41 29.56 14.99
C ALA A 10 19.91 29.20 14.82
N LEU A 11 19.38 29.26 13.60
CA LEU A 11 18.05 28.73 13.30
C LEU A 11 18.18 27.94 12.00
N LEU A 12 17.94 26.62 12.04
CA LEU A 12 17.48 25.74 10.93
C LEU A 12 17.84 24.26 11.18
N LEU A 13 17.60 23.74 12.39
CA LEU A 13 17.66 22.29 12.66
C LEU A 13 16.38 21.80 13.34
N ALA A 14 15.22 22.33 12.92
CA ALA A 14 13.96 21.63 13.11
C ALA A 14 13.92 20.49 12.07
N ALA A 15 14.59 19.39 12.38
CA ALA A 15 14.51 18.16 11.62
C ALA A 15 13.05 17.71 11.61
N CYS A 16 12.48 17.58 10.41
CA CYS A 16 11.19 16.96 10.19
C CYS A 16 11.25 15.51 10.70
N ALA A 17 10.74 15.25 11.90
CA ALA A 17 10.31 13.90 12.27
C ALA A 17 9.03 13.61 11.48
N THR A 18 9.20 13.26 10.21
CA THR A 18 8.12 12.68 9.42
C THR A 18 7.93 11.26 9.93
N SER A 19 6.85 11.04 10.66
CA SER A 19 6.37 9.71 11.03
C SER A 19 5.85 9.04 9.76
N GLY A 20 6.76 8.47 8.98
CA GLY A 20 6.43 7.54 7.90
C GLY A 20 5.85 6.24 8.45
N PRO A 21 5.25 5.38 7.60
CA PRO A 21 4.77 4.08 8.03
C PRO A 21 5.90 3.30 8.72
N SER A 22 5.57 2.56 9.79
CA SER A 22 6.55 1.73 10.49
C SER A 22 7.16 0.75 9.50
N LEU A 23 8.43 0.99 9.17
CA LEU A 23 9.17 0.15 8.24
C LEU A 23 9.45 -1.17 8.97
N VAL A 24 8.97 -2.29 8.42
CA VAL A 24 9.36 -3.62 8.90
C VAL A 24 10.88 -3.70 8.81
N THR A 25 11.56 -3.87 9.94
CA THR A 25 13.03 -4.00 9.95
C THR A 25 13.43 -5.38 9.42
N GLU A 26 14.66 -5.55 8.94
CA GLU A 26 15.13 -6.86 8.44
C GLU A 26 14.96 -7.98 9.47
N GLU A 27 15.09 -7.68 10.76
CA GLU A 27 14.90 -8.65 11.86
C GLU A 27 13.42 -9.05 12.04
N ASP A 28 12.48 -8.19 11.63
CA ASP A 28 11.03 -8.39 11.79
C ASP A 28 10.35 -9.03 10.57
N ILE A 29 11.00 -9.02 9.39
CA ILE A 29 10.40 -9.47 8.11
C ILE A 29 9.80 -10.88 8.20
N SER A 30 10.50 -11.82 8.84
CA SER A 30 10.02 -13.21 8.94
C SER A 30 8.83 -13.39 9.90
N ALA A 31 8.63 -12.47 10.85
CA ALA A 31 7.57 -12.50 11.84
C ALA A 31 6.35 -11.66 11.44
N ALA A 32 6.54 -10.70 10.53
CA ALA A 32 5.48 -9.85 10.01
C ALA A 32 4.41 -10.68 9.28
N SER A 33 3.16 -10.23 9.39
CA SER A 33 2.03 -10.77 8.63
C SER A 33 2.17 -10.45 7.13
N ASP A 34 1.45 -11.20 6.30
CA ASP A 34 1.46 -10.99 4.85
C ASP A 34 0.97 -9.57 4.47
N HIS A 35 -0.02 -9.06 5.20
CA HIS A 35 -0.54 -7.69 5.05
C HIS A 35 0.53 -6.64 5.36
N GLU A 36 1.23 -6.76 6.50
CA GLU A 36 2.31 -5.85 6.88
C GLU A 36 3.46 -5.86 5.86
N LEU A 37 3.81 -7.04 5.33
CA LEU A 37 4.80 -7.17 4.27
C LEU A 37 4.36 -6.50 2.97
N CYS A 38 3.09 -6.64 2.57
CA CYS A 38 2.57 -5.96 1.39
C CYS A 38 2.60 -4.44 1.53
N LEU A 39 2.18 -3.90 2.68
CA LEU A 39 2.27 -2.47 2.94
C LEU A 39 3.72 -1.97 2.94
N ALA A 40 4.63 -2.74 3.55
CA ALA A 40 6.06 -2.42 3.53
C ALA A 40 6.64 -2.45 2.11
N PHE A 41 6.24 -3.44 1.30
CA PHE A 41 6.64 -3.54 -0.10
C PHE A 41 6.10 -2.38 -0.93
N LYS A 42 4.83 -2.01 -0.79
CA LYS A 42 4.23 -0.86 -1.48
C LYS A 42 4.97 0.46 -1.18
N ALA A 43 5.41 0.63 0.07
CA ALA A 43 6.05 1.85 0.53
C ALA A 43 7.50 1.99 0.06
N GLN A 44 8.26 0.88 0.00
CA GLN A 44 9.72 0.93 -0.16
C GLN A 44 10.28 0.05 -1.29
N GLN A 45 9.49 -0.89 -1.82
CA GLN A 45 9.93 -1.89 -2.81
C GLN A 45 11.23 -2.61 -2.41
N SER A 46 11.35 -2.95 -1.12
CA SER A 46 12.56 -3.61 -0.58
C SER A 46 12.74 -5.02 -1.14
N ASP A 47 13.96 -5.32 -1.62
CA ASP A 47 14.34 -6.66 -2.09
C ASP A 47 14.19 -7.72 -0.98
N ALA A 48 14.45 -7.36 0.28
CA ALA A 48 14.32 -8.28 1.41
C ALA A 48 12.85 -8.65 1.67
N VAL A 49 11.95 -7.66 1.59
CA VAL A 49 10.50 -7.88 1.72
C VAL A 49 9.98 -8.70 0.54
N ARG A 50 10.43 -8.38 -0.69
CA ARG A 50 10.08 -9.16 -1.89
C ARG A 50 10.53 -10.61 -1.77
N ALA A 51 11.76 -10.84 -1.33
CA ALA A 51 12.29 -12.19 -1.13
C ALA A 51 11.44 -12.99 -0.14
N GLU A 52 10.97 -12.36 0.94
CA GLU A 52 10.09 -13.01 1.91
C GLU A 52 8.71 -13.32 1.33
N LEU A 53 8.09 -12.37 0.62
CA LEU A 53 6.80 -12.58 -0.06
C LEU A 53 6.89 -13.72 -1.11
N VAL A 54 8.00 -13.80 -1.86
CA VAL A 54 8.29 -14.91 -2.78
C VAL A 54 8.51 -16.22 -2.03
N ARG A 55 9.24 -16.21 -0.90
CA ARG A 55 9.48 -17.40 -0.07
C ARG A 55 8.18 -17.98 0.47
N ARG A 56 7.19 -17.13 0.75
CA ARG A 56 5.85 -17.53 1.20
C ARG A 56 4.93 -18.00 0.07
N ASP A 57 5.36 -17.86 -1.19
CA ASP A 57 4.61 -18.28 -2.38
C ASP A 57 3.19 -17.66 -2.45
N LEU A 58 3.08 -16.39 -2.03
CA LEU A 58 1.78 -15.71 -1.92
C LEU A 58 1.22 -15.28 -3.28
N PHE A 59 2.08 -15.03 -4.26
CA PHE A 59 1.68 -14.49 -5.57
C PHE A 59 2.31 -15.29 -6.70
N SER A 60 1.51 -15.53 -7.74
CA SER A 60 1.98 -16.11 -8.99
C SER A 60 2.96 -15.18 -9.73
N SER A 61 3.74 -15.73 -10.65
CA SER A 61 4.63 -14.92 -11.51
C SER A 61 3.87 -13.88 -12.34
N ARG A 62 2.58 -14.12 -12.62
CA ARG A 62 1.74 -13.16 -13.34
C ARG A 62 1.35 -11.99 -12.44
N GLU A 63 0.99 -12.25 -11.19
CA GLU A 63 0.63 -11.21 -10.22
C GLU A 63 1.81 -10.35 -9.85
N TRP A 64 3.00 -10.95 -9.68
CA TRP A 64 4.23 -10.19 -9.45
C TRP A 64 4.47 -9.11 -10.51
N ARG A 65 4.14 -9.39 -11.78
CA ARG A 65 4.25 -8.37 -12.84
C ARG A 65 3.32 -7.18 -12.59
N PHE A 66 2.08 -7.43 -12.18
CA PHE A 66 1.14 -6.35 -11.90
C PHE A 66 1.46 -5.61 -10.60
N ILE A 67 1.93 -6.32 -9.57
CA ILE A 67 2.38 -5.73 -8.30
C ILE A 67 3.58 -4.81 -8.54
N ASP A 68 4.60 -5.29 -9.27
CA ASP A 68 5.81 -4.52 -9.57
C ASP A 68 5.49 -3.26 -10.41
N ASP A 69 4.51 -3.36 -11.32
CA ASP A 69 4.04 -2.25 -12.18
C ASP A 69 3.03 -1.31 -11.49
N GLY A 70 2.62 -1.60 -10.25
CA GLY A 70 1.59 -0.83 -9.55
C GLY A 70 0.25 -0.84 -10.28
N GLN A 71 -0.17 -2.00 -10.79
CA GLN A 71 -1.42 -2.19 -11.53
C GLN A 71 -2.39 -3.08 -10.76
N ILE A 72 -3.68 -2.85 -10.98
CA ILE A 72 -4.77 -3.72 -10.54
C ILE A 72 -5.34 -4.42 -11.76
N HIS A 73 -5.49 -5.74 -11.66
CA HIS A 73 -6.02 -6.57 -12.73
C HIS A 73 -7.18 -7.42 -12.22
N ILE A 74 -8.17 -7.67 -13.09
CA ILE A 74 -9.26 -8.60 -12.81
C ILE A 74 -8.67 -9.98 -12.49
N GLY A 75 -9.17 -10.58 -11.41
CA GLY A 75 -8.74 -11.86 -10.85
C GLY A 75 -7.59 -11.78 -9.85
N MET A 76 -7.06 -10.59 -9.54
CA MET A 76 -6.11 -10.45 -8.42
C MET A 76 -6.83 -10.63 -7.09
N ASP A 77 -6.19 -11.28 -6.12
CA ASP A 77 -6.70 -11.30 -4.75
C ASP A 77 -6.53 -9.93 -4.04
N ASP A 78 -7.21 -9.78 -2.91
CA ASP A 78 -7.16 -8.57 -2.07
C ASP A 78 -5.74 -8.22 -1.61
N LEU A 79 -4.95 -9.21 -1.21
CA LEU A 79 -3.59 -9.03 -0.75
C LEU A 79 -2.64 -8.53 -1.87
N ALA A 80 -2.79 -9.04 -3.08
CA ALA A 80 -2.05 -8.62 -4.26
C ALA A 80 -2.39 -7.16 -4.62
N VAL A 81 -3.66 -6.75 -4.45
CA VAL A 81 -4.06 -5.35 -4.58
C VAL A 81 -3.39 -4.49 -3.50
N ILE A 82 -3.33 -4.94 -2.25
CA ILE A 82 -2.62 -4.21 -1.17
C ILE A 82 -1.13 -4.09 -1.47
N CYS A 83 -0.49 -5.17 -1.93
CA CYS A 83 0.91 -5.15 -2.33
C CYS A 83 1.19 -4.16 -3.47
N SER A 84 0.23 -4.01 -4.40
CA SER A 84 0.35 -3.15 -5.58
C SER A 84 0.00 -1.68 -5.31
N TRP A 85 -1.07 -1.42 -4.56
CA TRP A 85 -1.67 -0.09 -4.37
C TRP A 85 -1.73 0.39 -2.91
N GLY A 86 -1.54 -0.50 -1.95
CA GLY A 86 -1.70 -0.22 -0.51
C GLY A 86 -3.15 -0.39 -0.05
N ASP A 87 -3.39 -0.08 1.23
CA ASP A 87 -4.73 -0.13 1.81
C ASP A 87 -5.66 0.94 1.21
N PRO A 88 -6.97 0.65 1.10
CA PRO A 88 -7.95 1.65 0.68
C PRO A 88 -8.05 2.80 1.69
N GLY A 89 -8.14 4.02 1.19
CA GLY A 89 -7.97 5.22 2.01
C GLY A 89 -9.18 5.62 2.86
N ARG A 90 -10.41 5.17 2.54
CA ARG A 90 -11.62 5.67 3.22
C ARG A 90 -12.63 4.62 3.62
N GLU A 91 -12.92 3.62 2.78
CA GLU A 91 -14.06 2.75 3.04
C GLU A 91 -13.94 1.39 2.34
N VAL A 92 -14.34 0.36 3.07
CA VAL A 92 -14.61 -0.99 2.57
C VAL A 92 -16.12 -1.20 2.73
N VAL A 93 -16.86 -1.08 1.63
CA VAL A 93 -18.32 -1.30 1.63
C VAL A 93 -18.57 -2.77 1.35
N ASN A 94 -19.22 -3.47 2.27
CA ASN A 94 -19.64 -4.86 2.07
C ASN A 94 -21.15 -4.90 1.80
N THR A 95 -21.53 -5.39 0.62
CA THR A 95 -22.94 -5.62 0.26
C THR A 95 -23.21 -7.11 0.41
N ARG A 96 -24.11 -7.46 1.34
CA ARG A 96 -24.62 -8.83 1.43
C ARG A 96 -25.67 -9.04 0.36
N THR A 97 -25.52 -10.11 -0.40
CA THR A 97 -26.56 -10.63 -1.29
C THR A 97 -27.36 -11.69 -0.53
N ASP A 98 -28.67 -11.50 -0.43
CA ASP A 98 -29.55 -12.37 0.36
C ASP A 98 -29.68 -13.82 -0.20
N ASP A 99 -29.13 -14.08 -1.39
CA ASP A 99 -29.37 -15.30 -2.18
C ASP A 99 -28.20 -16.31 -2.18
N GLY A 100 -27.20 -16.14 -1.30
CA GLY A 100 -26.06 -17.07 -1.19
C GLY A 100 -24.94 -16.83 -2.23
N ASP A 101 -25.04 -15.72 -2.98
CA ASP A 101 -23.92 -15.19 -3.75
C ASP A 101 -22.81 -14.70 -2.81
N PRO A 102 -21.54 -14.73 -3.22
CA PRO A 102 -20.45 -14.14 -2.45
C PRO A 102 -20.69 -12.64 -2.24
N ASP A 103 -20.46 -12.18 -1.00
CA ASP A 103 -20.55 -10.77 -0.64
C ASP A 103 -19.69 -9.93 -1.61
N GLU A 104 -20.28 -8.84 -2.12
CA GLU A 104 -19.54 -7.86 -2.91
C GLU A 104 -18.86 -6.89 -1.96
N GLN A 105 -17.54 -6.76 -2.10
CA GLN A 105 -16.75 -5.82 -1.33
C GLN A 105 -16.22 -4.72 -2.26
N VAL A 106 -16.33 -3.46 -1.84
CA VAL A 106 -15.86 -2.30 -2.63
C VAL A 106 -14.81 -1.54 -1.84
N TRP A 107 -13.64 -1.39 -2.42
CA TRP A 107 -12.54 -0.59 -1.89
C TRP A 107 -12.47 0.74 -2.63
N ILE A 108 -12.42 1.83 -1.87
CA ILE A 108 -12.38 3.18 -2.44
C ILE A 108 -11.02 3.82 -2.17
N TYR A 109 -10.28 4.07 -3.25
CA TYR A 109 -9.00 4.77 -3.27
C TYR A 109 -9.21 6.24 -3.62
N ASN A 110 -8.56 7.09 -2.84
CA ASN A 110 -8.69 8.53 -2.93
C ASN A 110 -7.32 9.17 -2.72
N GLU A 111 -6.67 9.59 -3.80
CA GLU A 111 -5.36 10.23 -3.70
C GLU A 111 -5.45 11.64 -3.09
N CYS A 112 -6.57 12.33 -3.27
CA CYS A 112 -6.79 13.66 -2.72
C CYS A 112 -8.29 13.98 -2.47
N PRO A 113 -8.61 14.99 -1.65
CA PRO A 113 -10.01 15.33 -1.31
C PRO A 113 -10.89 15.74 -2.49
N ILE A 114 -10.30 16.20 -3.60
CA ILE A 114 -11.00 16.70 -4.79
C ILE A 114 -10.80 15.81 -6.03
N CYS A 115 -10.05 14.72 -5.87
CA CYS A 115 -9.76 13.79 -6.95
C CYS A 115 -10.95 12.85 -7.15
N ASP A 116 -11.12 12.36 -8.37
CA ASP A 116 -12.10 11.31 -8.64
C ASP A 116 -11.75 10.05 -7.84
N GLU A 117 -12.79 9.33 -7.40
CA GLU A 117 -12.62 8.12 -6.61
C GLU A 117 -12.27 6.96 -7.53
N PHE A 118 -11.19 6.24 -7.22
CA PHE A 118 -10.90 4.96 -7.86
C PHE A 118 -11.52 3.83 -7.04
N ARG A 119 -12.40 3.03 -7.65
CA ARG A 119 -13.16 1.98 -6.95
C ARG A 119 -12.75 0.61 -7.45
N VAL A 120 -12.47 -0.30 -6.53
CA VAL A 120 -12.13 -1.70 -6.81
C VAL A 120 -13.21 -2.58 -6.21
N TYR A 121 -13.81 -3.42 -7.05
CA TYR A 121 -14.88 -4.32 -6.67
C TYR A 121 -14.35 -5.73 -6.58
N PHE A 122 -14.54 -6.35 -5.42
CA PHE A 122 -14.15 -7.70 -5.11
C PHE A 122 -15.37 -8.60 -4.98
N ARG A 123 -15.24 -9.82 -5.47
CA ARG A 123 -16.24 -10.87 -5.31
C ARG A 123 -15.52 -12.19 -5.02
N GLY A 124 -15.85 -12.80 -3.88
CA GLY A 124 -15.17 -14.03 -3.44
C GLY A 124 -13.68 -13.86 -3.13
N GLY A 125 -13.24 -12.63 -2.80
CA GLY A 125 -11.84 -12.31 -2.48
C GLY A 125 -10.99 -11.88 -3.67
N GLU A 126 -11.53 -11.89 -4.89
CA GLU A 126 -10.81 -11.50 -6.11
C GLU A 126 -11.42 -10.26 -6.76
N VAL A 127 -10.59 -9.47 -7.44
CA VAL A 127 -11.02 -8.30 -8.22
C VAL A 127 -11.92 -8.74 -9.37
N GLU A 128 -13.18 -8.33 -9.35
CA GLU A 128 -14.12 -8.54 -10.44
C GLU A 128 -14.06 -7.40 -11.48
N ARG A 129 -13.95 -6.15 -11.00
CA ARG A 129 -13.87 -4.94 -11.84
C ARG A 129 -13.30 -3.76 -11.06
N TRP A 130 -12.94 -2.70 -11.78
CA TRP A 130 -12.56 -1.41 -11.20
C TRP A 130 -13.01 -0.25 -12.08
N GLU A 131 -13.16 0.94 -11.48
CA GLU A 131 -13.64 2.17 -12.13
C GLU A 131 -12.82 3.37 -11.65
N SER A 132 -12.49 4.29 -12.56
CA SER A 132 -11.77 5.55 -12.31
C SER A 132 -12.53 6.75 -12.83
#